data_AF-A0A0G4H272-F1
#
_entry.id   AF-A0A0G4H272-F1
#
_cell.length_a   1.000
_cell.length_b   1.000
_cell.length_c   1.000
_cell.angle_alpha   90.00
_cell.angle_beta   90.00
_cell.angle_gamma   90.00
#
_symmetry.space_group_name_H-M   'P 1'
#
loop_
_entity.id
_entity.type
_entity.pdbx_description
1 polymer ?
#
loop_
_entity_poly.entity_id
_entity_poly.type
_entity_poly.pdbx_seq_one_letter_code
_entity_poly.pdbx_strand_id
1 'polypeptide(L)'
;MHCGKCGSATLEQREVFEQHFSYLSAVGRCEASAEEGSPGWGFCASDGGNPVTIEVKAVSGPNLDPSSDVFLKLVGTEGTTQDIRIASEEGGTKRRVQTSAADVGPLEAVIVRSDSKDKAAHWRCKTITVFSYYRWFQFGCTDELSAASPSAEYTLSGSEPYEVTIETDGDDKAGTQGSIELSIIGQGRSTGSKHLKTGLFPGTSAHVRIRAASVGKIKAIRLTNTAADDPCFCDSLKLKRQDGSAVSFHVRRWIGTPYPTTAEVGLGEEAGGELPLMHISCRTRLNDPILIGATSSSTPNMIKVLCPSNCQADEAQFVLGSGVHPASSSICGAALHDGVMWPSGATLIVTVVKDGLPAYYKTDNPASGILAEEYVPGAGQREGEAFYVYRADSIDDIDKDVRVVDADGQLSAVGRLEVRRDGVWGSVCGVGSLGEFTEASARKACREMGYTHGLLPPRGCHDVEGEYYCAEAGYPVAMGGIHCKGDEESFLKCTFDDKPVDRCANHIFDVAVLRTNNPPAKTPAKGTLRILSAAGSPANEGRLELAFRLR
;
A
#
# COMPACT_ATOMS: atom_id res chain seq x y z
N MET A 1 -24.79 59.30 -14.43
CA MET A 1 -24.28 60.42 -13.59
C MET A 1 -24.94 60.31 -12.22
N HIS A 2 -24.30 60.16 -11.05
CA HIS A 2 -22.92 60.34 -10.61
C HIS A 2 -22.40 59.08 -9.90
N CYS A 3 -21.17 58.66 -10.20
CA CYS A 3 -20.41 57.77 -9.34
C CYS A 3 -19.58 58.64 -8.37
N GLY A 4 -19.85 58.53 -7.07
CA GLY A 4 -19.19 59.32 -6.04
C GLY A 4 -17.74 58.89 -5.82
N LYS A 5 -16.81 59.84 -6.01
CA LYS A 5 -15.41 59.87 -5.56
C LYS A 5 -14.66 58.52 -5.50
N CYS A 6 -14.12 58.09 -6.63
CA CYS A 6 -12.85 57.35 -6.62
C CYS A 6 -11.71 58.35 -6.36
N GLY A 7 -11.10 58.32 -5.19
CA GLY A 7 -9.81 58.95 -4.97
C GLY A 7 -8.72 58.17 -5.70
N SER A 8 -7.83 58.89 -6.40
CA SER A 8 -6.56 58.43 -7.00
C SER A 8 -6.58 57.39 -8.14
N ALA A 9 -7.45 57.55 -9.15
CA ALA A 9 -7.27 56.87 -10.45
C ALA A 9 -6.93 57.90 -11.54
N THR A 10 -5.97 57.59 -12.41
CA THR A 10 -5.52 58.46 -13.51
C THR A 10 -6.57 58.52 -14.64
N LEU A 11 -6.58 59.61 -15.42
CA LEU A 11 -7.57 59.86 -16.48
C LEU A 11 -7.63 58.73 -17.54
N GLU A 12 -6.50 58.08 -17.84
CA GLU A 12 -6.46 56.91 -18.74
C GLU A 12 -7.24 55.70 -18.21
N GLN A 13 -7.28 55.49 -16.89
CA GLN A 13 -8.03 54.37 -16.30
C GLN A 13 -9.55 54.58 -16.37
N ARG A 14 -10.02 55.83 -16.45
CA ARG A 14 -11.44 56.15 -16.58
C ARG A 14 -11.98 55.88 -17.99
N GLU A 15 -11.21 56.18 -19.03
CA GLU A 15 -11.65 55.98 -20.42
C GLU A 15 -11.78 54.50 -20.80
N VAL A 16 -10.88 53.65 -20.29
CA VAL A 16 -10.95 52.18 -20.50
C VAL A 16 -12.16 51.57 -19.80
N PHE A 17 -12.53 52.10 -18.62
CA PHE A 17 -13.67 51.60 -17.85
C PHE A 17 -15.03 51.99 -18.45
N GLU A 18 -15.16 53.21 -18.99
CA GLU A 18 -16.41 53.66 -19.64
C GLU A 18 -16.65 53.01 -21.01
N GLN A 19 -15.61 52.63 -21.75
CA GLN A 19 -15.77 51.95 -23.05
C GLN A 19 -16.27 50.50 -22.95
N HIS A 20 -16.04 49.81 -21.84
CA HIS A 20 -16.37 48.38 -21.71
C HIS A 20 -17.64 48.07 -20.90
N PHE A 21 -18.22 49.04 -20.18
CA PHE A 21 -19.32 48.79 -19.24
C PHE A 21 -20.48 49.79 -19.33
N SER A 22 -20.94 50.10 -20.54
CA SER A 22 -22.11 50.99 -20.77
C SER A 22 -23.47 50.41 -20.34
N TYR A 23 -23.52 49.21 -19.74
CA TYR A 23 -24.78 48.49 -19.44
C TYR A 23 -24.98 48.03 -17.99
N LEU A 24 -24.12 48.42 -17.04
CA LEU A 24 -24.30 48.03 -15.64
C LEU A 24 -24.82 49.19 -14.78
N SER A 25 -26.12 49.15 -14.50
CA SER A 25 -26.74 49.85 -13.38
C SER A 25 -26.47 49.07 -12.09
N ALA A 26 -25.44 49.44 -11.33
CA ALA A 26 -25.33 48.98 -9.94
C ALA A 26 -24.49 49.93 -9.09
N VAL A 27 -25.09 50.39 -7.99
CA VAL A 27 -24.50 51.22 -6.94
C VAL A 27 -23.61 50.31 -6.08
N GLY A 28 -22.30 50.59 -5.99
CA GLY A 28 -21.39 49.80 -5.18
C GLY A 28 -20.07 50.51 -4.88
N ARG A 29 -19.50 50.27 -3.70
CA ARG A 29 -18.25 50.88 -3.21
C ARG A 29 -17.06 49.96 -3.57
N CYS A 30 -16.04 50.49 -4.23
CA CYS A 30 -14.83 49.76 -4.61
C CYS A 30 -13.76 49.83 -3.50
N GLU A 31 -13.18 48.69 -3.12
CA GLU A 31 -11.94 48.63 -2.35
C GLU A 31 -10.87 47.90 -3.19
N ALA A 32 -9.65 48.44 -3.21
CA ALA A 32 -8.51 47.88 -3.92
C ALA A 32 -7.36 47.67 -2.93
N SER A 33 -6.83 46.45 -2.88
CA SER A 33 -5.56 46.14 -2.21
C SER A 33 -4.57 45.69 -3.27
N ALA A 34 -3.53 46.48 -3.50
CA ALA A 34 -2.44 46.13 -4.39
C ALA A 34 -1.14 46.09 -3.58
N GLU A 35 -0.48 44.94 -3.58
CA GLU A 35 0.96 44.85 -3.30
C GLU A 35 1.74 45.12 -4.59
N GLU A 36 2.89 45.77 -4.44
CA GLU A 36 3.72 46.24 -5.55
C GLU A 36 4.27 45.04 -6.37
N GLY A 37 3.87 44.95 -7.64
CA GLY A 37 4.37 43.94 -8.59
C GLY A 37 3.39 42.85 -9.03
N SER A 38 2.13 42.86 -8.58
CA SER A 38 1.08 41.91 -9.03
C SER A 38 -0.12 42.62 -9.67
N PRO A 39 -0.79 42.05 -10.69
CA PRO A 39 -2.03 42.62 -11.23
C PRO A 39 -3.16 42.52 -10.19
N GLY A 40 -3.59 43.67 -9.66
CA GLY A 40 -4.71 43.78 -8.73
C GLY A 40 -6.06 43.90 -9.45
N TRP A 41 -7.11 43.35 -8.86
CA TRP A 41 -8.50 43.42 -9.36
C TRP A 41 -9.43 43.99 -8.28
N GLY A 42 -10.38 44.83 -8.67
CA GLY A 42 -11.45 45.35 -7.81
C GLY A 42 -12.83 44.96 -8.36
N PHE A 43 -13.83 44.88 -7.50
CA PHE A 43 -15.23 44.58 -7.89
C PHE A 43 -16.23 45.31 -6.99
N CYS A 44 -17.44 45.54 -7.50
CA CYS A 44 -18.58 46.05 -6.73
C CYS A 44 -19.42 44.87 -6.20
N ALA A 45 -19.70 44.84 -4.90
CA ALA A 45 -20.62 43.89 -4.29
C ALA A 45 -22.06 44.43 -4.33
N SER A 46 -23.02 43.59 -4.71
CA SER A 46 -24.46 43.83 -4.52
C SER A 46 -24.99 42.99 -3.36
N ASP A 47 -25.86 43.59 -2.55
CA ASP A 47 -26.43 43.03 -1.31
C ASP A 47 -26.94 41.59 -1.44
N GLY A 48 -26.40 40.68 -0.61
CA GLY A 48 -27.07 39.42 -0.27
C GLY A 48 -26.23 38.14 -0.15
N GLY A 49 -24.90 38.19 -0.26
CA GLY A 49 -24.05 37.02 0.00
C GLY A 49 -22.76 37.01 -0.81
N ASN A 50 -21.80 36.15 -0.43
CA ASN A 50 -20.55 35.99 -1.16
C ASN A 50 -20.82 35.24 -2.48
N PRO A 51 -20.27 35.71 -3.61
CA PRO A 51 -20.42 35.01 -4.88
C PRO A 51 -19.70 33.67 -4.82
N VAL A 52 -20.43 32.60 -5.08
CA VAL A 52 -19.92 31.23 -5.11
C VAL A 52 -20.13 30.62 -6.49
N THR A 53 -19.07 30.01 -7.04
CA THR A 53 -19.18 29.12 -8.20
C THR A 53 -18.95 27.68 -7.77
N ILE A 54 -19.88 26.78 -8.06
CA ILE A 54 -19.77 25.35 -7.79
C ILE A 54 -19.65 24.61 -9.11
N GLU A 55 -18.61 23.81 -9.28
CA GLU A 55 -18.42 22.92 -10.42
C GLU A 55 -18.56 21.47 -9.98
N VAL A 56 -19.42 20.72 -10.66
CA VAL A 56 -19.71 19.33 -10.32
C VAL A 56 -19.31 18.45 -11.49
N LYS A 57 -18.42 17.50 -11.22
CA LYS A 57 -18.09 16.43 -12.16
C LYS A 57 -18.87 15.18 -11.78
N ALA A 58 -20.06 15.00 -12.33
CA ALA A 58 -20.89 13.81 -12.10
C ALA A 58 -20.26 12.54 -12.70
N VAL A 59 -20.62 11.37 -12.17
CA VAL A 59 -20.37 10.08 -12.81
C VAL A 59 -21.56 9.79 -13.73
N SER A 60 -21.31 9.58 -15.02
CA SER A 60 -22.36 9.31 -16.01
C SER A 60 -22.44 7.81 -16.31
N GLY A 61 -23.65 7.24 -16.29
CA GLY A 61 -23.94 5.84 -16.62
C GLY A 61 -25.46 5.57 -16.69
N PRO A 62 -25.91 4.40 -17.17
CA PRO A 62 -27.33 4.04 -17.16
C PRO A 62 -27.84 3.98 -15.70
N ASN A 63 -29.01 4.57 -15.41
CA ASN A 63 -29.62 4.77 -14.08
C ASN A 63 -28.92 5.77 -13.12
N LEU A 64 -27.98 6.58 -13.62
CA LEU A 64 -27.26 7.60 -12.84
C LEU A 64 -27.69 9.05 -13.18
N ASP A 65 -28.78 9.22 -13.92
CA ASP A 65 -29.42 10.53 -14.08
C ASP A 65 -30.29 10.83 -12.85
N PRO A 66 -30.19 12.04 -12.27
CA PRO A 66 -30.92 12.38 -11.07
C PRO A 66 -32.42 12.42 -11.40
N SER A 67 -33.18 11.43 -10.96
CA SER A 67 -34.65 11.44 -11.00
C SER A 67 -35.27 12.30 -9.88
N SER A 68 -34.49 13.21 -9.29
CA SER A 68 -34.80 14.00 -8.10
C SER A 68 -33.86 15.21 -7.99
N ASP A 69 -34.16 16.17 -7.10
CA ASP A 69 -33.28 17.31 -6.90
C ASP A 69 -32.12 16.92 -5.98
N VAL A 70 -30.91 17.37 -6.34
CA VAL A 70 -29.71 17.21 -5.50
C VAL A 70 -29.26 18.59 -5.04
N PHE A 71 -29.03 18.70 -3.73
CA PHE A 71 -28.68 19.93 -3.06
C PHE A 71 -27.32 19.81 -2.39
N LEU A 72 -26.60 20.94 -2.33
CA LEU A 72 -25.32 21.09 -1.69
C LEU A 72 -25.38 22.20 -0.64
N LYS A 73 -24.78 21.96 0.52
CA LYS A 73 -24.50 22.97 1.53
C LYS A 73 -23.00 23.16 1.69
N LEU A 74 -22.58 24.41 1.83
CA LEU A 74 -21.23 24.76 2.22
C LEU A 74 -21.15 24.78 3.74
N VAL A 75 -20.15 24.10 4.30
CA VAL A 75 -19.88 24.05 5.74
C VAL A 75 -18.54 24.72 5.99
N GLY A 76 -18.52 25.75 6.82
CA GLY A 76 -17.31 26.43 7.27
C GLY A 76 -17.36 26.72 8.76
N THR A 77 -16.32 27.36 9.29
CA THR A 77 -16.14 27.57 10.73
C THR A 77 -17.24 28.42 11.37
N GLU A 78 -17.87 29.31 10.60
CA GLU A 78 -18.87 30.28 11.10
C GLU A 78 -20.31 29.82 10.82
N GLY A 79 -20.50 28.66 10.19
CA GLY A 79 -21.82 28.08 10.00
C GLY A 79 -21.99 27.27 8.72
N THR A 80 -23.23 27.13 8.29
CA THR A 80 -23.60 26.34 7.11
C THR A 80 -24.59 27.11 6.26
N THR A 81 -24.43 27.05 4.94
CA THR A 81 -25.35 27.74 4.01
C THR A 81 -26.71 27.04 3.94
N GLN A 82 -27.67 27.74 3.34
CA GLN A 82 -28.89 27.09 2.84
C GLN A 82 -28.56 26.15 1.66
N ASP A 83 -29.55 25.35 1.27
CA ASP A 83 -29.42 24.38 0.19
C ASP A 83 -29.22 25.06 -1.17
N ILE A 84 -28.13 24.71 -1.84
CA ILE A 84 -27.82 25.14 -3.20
C ILE A 84 -28.12 23.98 -4.14
N ARG A 85 -29.09 24.14 -5.05
CA ARG A 85 -29.47 23.07 -5.98
C ARG A 85 -28.40 22.87 -7.06
N ILE A 86 -27.85 21.66 -7.15
CA ILE A 86 -26.79 21.29 -8.10
C ILE A 86 -27.24 20.29 -9.18
N ALA A 87 -28.37 19.60 -8.96
CA ALA A 87 -29.01 18.77 -9.97
C ALA A 87 -30.54 18.85 -9.86
N SER A 88 -31.23 18.59 -10.95
CA SER A 88 -32.69 18.53 -11.01
C SER A 88 -33.17 17.48 -12.00
N GLU A 89 -34.38 16.95 -11.78
CA GLU A 89 -35.00 15.93 -12.63
C GLU A 89 -35.08 16.31 -14.12
N GLU A 90 -35.51 17.54 -14.42
CA GLU A 90 -35.67 18.01 -15.81
C GLU A 90 -34.34 18.41 -16.49
N GLY A 91 -33.28 18.62 -15.70
CA GLY A 91 -32.06 19.32 -16.15
C GLY A 91 -30.76 18.55 -15.93
N GLY A 92 -30.83 17.36 -15.34
CA GLY A 92 -29.66 16.57 -14.96
C GLY A 92 -28.77 17.27 -13.93
N THR A 93 -27.54 16.76 -13.78
CA THR A 93 -26.54 17.41 -12.92
C THR A 93 -25.92 18.60 -13.63
N LYS A 94 -26.03 19.80 -13.02
CA LYS A 94 -25.43 21.01 -13.57
C LYS A 94 -23.92 20.95 -13.41
N ARG A 95 -23.19 21.00 -14.54
CA ARG A 95 -21.73 21.02 -14.55
C ARG A 95 -21.15 22.23 -13.80
N ARG A 96 -21.86 23.36 -13.82
CA ARG A 96 -21.46 24.61 -13.14
C ARG A 96 -22.69 25.36 -12.64
N VAL A 97 -22.66 25.79 -11.39
CA VAL A 97 -23.69 26.57 -10.70
C VAL A 97 -23.04 27.85 -10.17
N GLN A 98 -23.63 29.00 -10.48
CA GLN A 98 -23.19 30.29 -9.94
C GLN A 98 -24.32 30.87 -9.10
N THR A 99 -24.02 31.25 -7.86
CA THR A 99 -25.01 31.75 -6.92
C THR A 99 -24.35 32.64 -5.86
N SER A 100 -25.15 33.28 -5.01
CA SER A 100 -24.68 33.98 -3.83
C SER A 100 -25.05 33.16 -2.59
N ALA A 101 -24.10 32.94 -1.68
CA ALA A 101 -24.32 32.17 -0.47
C ALA A 101 -23.92 32.97 0.78
N ALA A 102 -24.49 32.60 1.93
CA ALA A 102 -24.10 33.17 3.20
C ALA A 102 -22.61 32.94 3.48
N ASP A 103 -21.98 33.91 4.13
CA ASP A 103 -20.61 33.77 4.62
C ASP A 103 -20.57 32.70 5.71
N VAL A 104 -19.81 31.62 5.49
CA VAL A 104 -19.64 30.53 6.46
C VAL A 104 -18.24 30.51 7.07
N GLY A 105 -17.46 31.58 6.87
CA GLY A 105 -16.03 31.59 7.16
C GLY A 105 -15.22 30.64 6.27
N PRO A 106 -13.99 30.28 6.67
CA PRO A 106 -13.19 29.25 6.01
C PRO A 106 -13.98 27.97 5.75
N LEU A 107 -14.04 27.58 4.47
CA LEU A 107 -14.75 26.37 4.04
C LEU A 107 -14.01 25.11 4.49
N GLU A 108 -14.71 24.15 5.11
CA GLU A 108 -14.12 22.92 5.65
C GLU A 108 -14.66 21.66 4.95
N ALA A 109 -15.95 21.67 4.60
CA ALA A 109 -16.65 20.56 3.99
C ALA A 109 -17.79 21.02 3.07
N VAL A 110 -18.29 20.09 2.27
CA VAL A 110 -19.57 20.21 1.57
C VAL A 110 -20.46 19.03 1.92
N ILE A 111 -21.72 19.30 2.25
CA ILE A 111 -22.72 18.26 2.48
C ILE A 111 -23.59 18.21 1.23
N VAL A 112 -23.74 17.04 0.64
CA VAL A 112 -24.60 16.81 -0.53
C VAL A 112 -25.74 15.90 -0.12
N ARG A 113 -26.96 16.28 -0.49
CA ARG A 113 -28.18 15.52 -0.21
C ARG A 113 -29.04 15.36 -1.46
N SER A 114 -29.71 14.22 -1.58
CA SER A 114 -30.78 13.97 -2.55
C SER A 114 -32.11 13.88 -1.81
N ASP A 115 -33.18 14.38 -2.42
CA ASP A 115 -34.55 14.23 -1.91
C ASP A 115 -35.33 13.10 -2.58
N SER A 116 -34.65 12.22 -3.34
CA SER A 116 -35.30 11.12 -4.03
C SER A 116 -36.04 10.19 -3.07
N LYS A 117 -37.29 9.90 -3.40
CA LYS A 117 -38.08 8.83 -2.77
C LYS A 117 -38.07 7.53 -3.57
N ASP A 118 -37.47 7.56 -4.77
CA ASP A 118 -37.34 6.40 -5.63
C ASP A 118 -36.10 5.58 -5.23
N LYS A 119 -36.30 4.27 -5.02
CA LYS A 119 -35.24 3.33 -4.65
C LYS A 119 -34.29 3.02 -5.82
N ALA A 120 -34.69 3.32 -7.05
CA ALA A 120 -33.88 3.13 -8.26
C ALA A 120 -33.07 4.38 -8.62
N ALA A 121 -33.22 5.47 -7.88
CA ALA A 121 -32.53 6.73 -8.11
C ALA A 121 -31.18 6.76 -7.39
N HIS A 122 -30.10 6.88 -8.16
CA HIS A 122 -28.75 6.95 -7.63
C HIS A 122 -28.06 8.19 -8.19
N TRP A 123 -27.46 8.99 -7.30
CA TRP A 123 -26.65 10.14 -7.71
C TRP A 123 -25.23 10.03 -7.17
N ARG A 124 -24.25 10.27 -8.04
CA ARG A 124 -22.83 10.22 -7.69
C ARG A 124 -22.03 11.28 -8.41
N CYS A 125 -21.08 11.87 -7.70
CA CYS A 125 -20.05 12.73 -8.27
C CYS A 125 -18.67 12.09 -8.19
N LYS A 126 -17.73 12.63 -8.97
CA LYS A 126 -16.29 12.35 -8.90
C LYS A 126 -15.58 13.45 -8.10
N THR A 127 -15.89 14.70 -8.41
CA THR A 127 -15.33 15.87 -7.72
C THR A 127 -16.34 17.01 -7.68
N ILE A 128 -16.33 17.76 -6.57
CA ILE A 128 -17.01 19.04 -6.44
C ILE A 128 -15.93 20.10 -6.21
N THR A 129 -15.97 21.18 -6.98
CA THR A 129 -15.05 22.31 -6.81
C THR A 129 -15.87 23.55 -6.50
N VAL A 130 -15.57 24.22 -5.38
CA VAL A 130 -16.23 25.43 -4.94
C VAL A 130 -15.25 26.59 -5.05
N PHE A 131 -15.57 27.61 -5.84
CA PHE A 131 -14.90 28.90 -5.81
C PHE A 131 -15.65 29.82 -4.85
N SER A 132 -14.99 30.23 -3.77
CA SER A 132 -15.52 31.18 -2.80
C SER A 132 -14.34 31.99 -2.22
N TYR A 133 -14.57 33.24 -1.78
CA TYR A 133 -13.50 34.14 -1.30
C TYR A 133 -12.25 34.18 -2.20
N TYR A 134 -12.46 34.20 -3.53
CA TYR A 134 -11.37 34.21 -4.53
C TYR A 134 -10.48 32.96 -4.54
N ARG A 135 -10.91 31.87 -3.92
CA ARG A 135 -10.15 30.63 -3.83
C ARG A 135 -10.98 29.44 -4.29
N TRP A 136 -10.33 28.53 -5.00
CA TRP A 136 -10.91 27.24 -5.34
C TRP A 136 -10.67 26.22 -4.22
N PHE A 137 -11.72 25.51 -3.86
CA PHE A 137 -11.77 24.45 -2.87
C PHE A 137 -12.28 23.20 -3.56
N GLN A 138 -11.51 22.12 -3.53
CA GLN A 138 -11.88 20.88 -4.20
C GLN A 138 -12.27 19.83 -3.16
N PHE A 139 -13.28 19.03 -3.47
CA PHE A 139 -13.83 17.95 -2.65
C PHE A 139 -13.91 16.69 -3.52
N GLY A 140 -13.37 15.58 -3.02
CA GLY A 140 -13.42 14.27 -3.68
C GLY A 140 -14.68 13.53 -3.24
N CYS A 141 -15.51 13.13 -4.21
CA CYS A 141 -16.73 12.39 -3.91
C CYS A 141 -16.43 10.88 -3.87
N THR A 142 -16.77 10.23 -2.76
CA THR A 142 -16.58 8.79 -2.57
C THR A 142 -17.90 8.02 -2.63
N ASP A 143 -18.96 8.63 -2.12
CA ASP A 143 -20.24 7.99 -1.81
C ASP A 143 -21.25 8.10 -2.95
N GLU A 144 -22.25 7.21 -2.91
CA GLU A 144 -23.42 7.23 -3.79
C GLU A 144 -24.67 7.58 -2.98
N LEU A 145 -25.39 8.60 -3.43
CA LEU A 145 -26.63 9.04 -2.79
C LEU A 145 -27.80 8.23 -3.33
N SER A 146 -28.59 7.66 -2.42
CA SER A 146 -29.78 6.86 -2.72
C SER A 146 -30.87 7.09 -1.66
N ALA A 147 -32.07 6.54 -1.85
CA ALA A 147 -33.12 6.57 -0.83
C ALA A 147 -32.70 5.93 0.52
N ALA A 148 -31.72 5.02 0.53
CA ALA A 148 -31.18 4.41 1.74
C ALA A 148 -30.04 5.23 2.38
N SER A 149 -29.34 6.03 1.57
CA SER A 149 -28.21 6.88 1.95
C SER A 149 -28.37 8.28 1.33
N PRO A 150 -29.32 9.11 1.82
CA PRO A 150 -29.76 10.32 1.11
C PRO A 150 -28.80 11.49 1.23
N SER A 151 -27.77 11.41 2.07
CA SER A 151 -26.78 12.49 2.26
C SER A 151 -25.37 11.96 2.51
N ALA A 152 -24.37 12.70 2.01
CA ALA A 152 -22.96 12.45 2.24
C ALA A 152 -22.22 13.77 2.50
N GLU A 153 -21.17 13.71 3.32
CA GLU A 153 -20.32 14.86 3.66
C GLU A 153 -18.92 14.64 3.11
N TYR A 154 -18.41 15.63 2.38
CA TYR A 154 -17.09 15.59 1.75
C TYR A 154 -16.22 16.71 2.31
N THR A 155 -15.09 16.35 2.93
CA THR A 155 -14.10 17.33 3.44
C THR A 155 -13.13 17.77 2.36
N LEU A 156 -12.46 18.93 2.56
CA LEU A 156 -11.49 19.48 1.61
C LEU A 156 -10.44 18.44 1.14
N SER A 157 -10.36 18.24 -0.18
CA SER A 157 -9.25 17.59 -0.85
C SER A 157 -8.02 18.52 -0.84
N GLY A 158 -7.37 18.61 0.32
CA GLY A 158 -6.00 19.13 0.49
C GLY A 158 -5.85 20.65 0.58
N SER A 159 -5.44 21.14 1.75
CA SER A 159 -4.93 22.52 1.87
C SER A 159 -3.87 22.78 2.93
N GLU A 160 -3.40 21.77 3.66
CA GLU A 160 -2.28 21.96 4.60
C GLU A 160 -0.96 21.82 3.82
N PRO A 161 -0.05 22.81 3.88
CA PRO A 161 1.24 22.71 3.24
C PRO A 161 2.20 21.86 4.09
N TYR A 162 2.84 20.91 3.44
CA TYR A 162 3.87 20.07 4.01
C TYR A 162 5.19 20.35 3.28
N GLU A 163 6.26 20.57 4.05
CA GLU A 163 7.63 20.51 3.55
C GLU A 163 8.13 19.08 3.74
N VAL A 164 8.31 18.38 2.62
CA VAL A 164 8.80 17.01 2.57
C VAL A 164 10.28 17.05 2.23
N THR A 165 11.09 16.33 2.99
CA THR A 165 12.49 16.07 2.65
C THR A 165 12.64 14.57 2.52
N ILE A 166 13.02 14.10 1.33
CA ILE A 166 13.29 12.69 1.06
C ILE A 166 14.80 12.53 0.83
N GLU A 167 15.40 11.54 1.49
CA GLU A 167 16.83 11.25 1.42
C GLU A 167 17.04 9.87 0.79
N THR A 168 17.80 9.85 -0.30
CA THR A 168 18.29 8.61 -0.91
C THR A 168 19.64 8.24 -0.32
N ASP A 169 19.90 6.94 -0.22
CA ASP A 169 21.20 6.43 0.26
C ASP A 169 22.34 6.73 -0.72
N GLY A 170 23.58 6.70 -0.22
CA GLY A 170 24.79 7.01 -0.99
C GLY A 170 25.23 5.94 -1.99
N ASP A 171 24.59 4.75 -2.01
CA ASP A 171 24.87 3.72 -3.01
C ASP A 171 24.56 4.21 -4.43
N ASP A 172 25.45 3.95 -5.39
CA ASP A 172 25.33 4.40 -6.79
C ASP A 172 24.02 3.95 -7.48
N LYS A 173 23.31 2.96 -6.93
CA LYS A 173 22.01 2.46 -7.43
C LYS A 173 20.81 2.93 -6.60
N ALA A 174 21.01 3.72 -5.54
CA ALA A 174 19.93 4.15 -4.66
C ALA A 174 18.95 5.16 -5.31
N GLY A 175 19.32 5.75 -6.44
CA GLY A 175 18.47 6.65 -7.21
C GLY A 175 17.39 5.94 -8.02
N THR A 176 16.49 6.73 -8.60
CA THR A 176 15.48 6.27 -9.57
C THR A 176 15.20 7.38 -10.57
N GLN A 177 14.89 7.05 -11.81
CA GLN A 177 14.26 7.90 -12.82
C GLN A 177 12.72 7.90 -12.71
N GLY A 178 12.16 6.99 -11.91
CA GLY A 178 10.76 6.87 -11.56
C GLY A 178 10.17 8.05 -10.80
N SER A 179 8.84 8.02 -10.63
CA SER A 179 8.13 9.00 -9.82
C SER A 179 7.82 8.44 -8.44
N ILE A 180 8.18 9.21 -7.41
CA ILE A 180 7.84 8.87 -6.03
C ILE A 180 6.54 9.58 -5.64
N GLU A 181 5.59 8.80 -5.14
CA GLU A 181 4.33 9.28 -4.59
C GLU A 181 4.26 9.03 -3.07
N LEU A 182 3.59 9.93 -2.36
CA LEU A 182 3.41 9.90 -0.90
C LEU A 182 1.95 9.99 -0.51
N SER A 183 1.50 9.08 0.36
CA SER A 183 0.29 9.24 1.16
C SER A 183 0.63 9.39 2.64
N ILE A 184 -0.04 10.30 3.34
CA ILE A 184 0.17 10.55 4.77
C ILE A 184 -0.99 9.88 5.53
N ILE A 185 -0.68 9.13 6.59
CA ILE A 185 -1.64 8.35 7.37
C ILE A 185 -1.64 8.86 8.83
N GLY A 186 -2.82 9.22 9.34
CA GLY A 186 -3.03 9.65 10.73
C GLY A 186 -3.96 8.72 11.52
N GLN A 187 -4.43 9.16 12.68
CA GLN A 187 -5.18 8.37 13.69
C GLN A 187 -6.57 7.84 13.27
N GLY A 188 -6.95 7.93 12.00
CA GLY A 188 -8.25 7.47 11.48
C GLY A 188 -8.60 8.02 10.11
N ARG A 189 -7.63 8.63 9.43
CA ARG A 189 -7.78 9.27 8.13
C ARG A 189 -6.44 9.30 7.42
N SER A 190 -6.47 9.15 6.10
CA SER A 190 -5.28 9.19 5.24
C SER A 190 -5.48 10.16 4.09
N THR A 191 -4.40 10.68 3.55
CA THR A 191 -4.45 11.44 2.30
C THR A 191 -4.50 10.47 1.12
N GLY A 192 -4.98 10.93 -0.04
CA GLY A 192 -4.63 10.27 -1.31
C GLY A 192 -3.16 10.50 -1.67
N SER A 193 -2.67 9.77 -2.68
CA SER A 193 -1.30 9.87 -3.18
C SER A 193 -0.96 11.27 -3.69
N LYS A 194 0.22 11.76 -3.32
CA LYS A 194 0.80 13.03 -3.73
C LYS A 194 2.14 12.78 -4.39
N HIS A 195 2.27 13.20 -5.64
CA HIS A 195 3.54 13.18 -6.34
C HIS A 195 4.57 14.05 -5.59
N LEU A 196 5.71 13.46 -5.23
CA LEU A 196 6.82 14.17 -4.61
C LEU A 196 7.80 14.67 -5.69
N LYS A 197 8.40 13.74 -6.42
CA LYS A 197 9.42 14.05 -7.42
C LYS A 197 9.56 12.92 -8.41
N THR A 198 9.75 13.27 -9.69
CA THR A 198 10.27 12.37 -10.71
C THR A 198 11.78 12.51 -10.76
N GLY A 199 12.52 11.40 -10.67
CA GLY A 199 13.98 11.44 -10.68
C GLY A 199 14.57 11.80 -9.31
N LEU A 200 15.21 10.82 -8.68
CA LEU A 200 16.06 10.97 -7.50
C LEU A 200 17.45 10.44 -7.82
N PHE A 201 18.48 11.19 -7.43
CA PHE A 201 19.86 10.76 -7.60
C PHE A 201 20.36 10.05 -6.33
N PRO A 202 21.28 9.09 -6.44
CA PRO A 202 22.02 8.55 -5.30
C PRO A 202 22.60 9.63 -4.39
N GLY A 203 22.52 9.42 -3.06
CA GLY A 203 23.14 10.26 -2.04
C GLY A 203 22.61 11.69 -1.99
N THR A 204 21.38 11.94 -2.45
CA THR A 204 20.80 13.27 -2.50
C THR A 204 19.62 13.44 -1.54
N SER A 205 19.50 14.64 -1.00
CA SER A 205 18.32 15.07 -0.28
C SER A 205 17.47 15.95 -1.21
N ALA A 206 16.21 15.57 -1.42
CA ALA A 206 15.27 16.33 -2.22
C ALA A 206 14.21 16.98 -1.32
N HIS A 207 14.15 18.31 -1.38
CA HIS A 207 13.13 19.09 -0.68
C HIS A 207 11.96 19.40 -1.61
N VAL A 208 10.76 18.99 -1.21
CA VAL A 208 9.53 19.14 -2.00
C VAL A 208 8.45 19.75 -1.12
N ARG A 209 7.75 20.76 -1.63
CA ARG A 209 6.56 21.31 -0.97
C ARG A 209 5.32 20.71 -1.60
N ILE A 210 4.49 20.05 -0.80
CA ILE A 210 3.22 19.49 -1.24
C ILE A 210 2.06 20.05 -0.42
N ARG A 211 0.84 19.96 -0.96
CA ARG A 211 -0.39 20.24 -0.21
C ARG A 211 -1.22 18.97 -0.09
N ALA A 212 -1.61 18.64 1.13
CA ALA A 212 -2.38 17.43 1.42
C ALA A 212 -3.48 17.71 2.46
N ALA A 213 -4.39 16.74 2.64
CA ALA A 213 -5.43 16.85 3.66
C ALA A 213 -4.79 16.76 5.05
N SER A 214 -5.31 17.51 6.02
CA SER A 214 -4.85 17.33 7.40
C SER A 214 -5.30 15.97 7.91
N VAL A 215 -4.36 15.20 8.45
CA VAL A 215 -4.62 13.84 8.97
C VAL A 215 -4.66 13.76 10.50
N GLY A 216 -4.63 14.90 11.19
CA GLY A 216 -4.51 14.93 12.66
C GLY A 216 -3.10 14.55 13.11
N LYS A 217 -2.93 13.77 14.19
CA LYS A 217 -1.60 13.24 14.57
C LYS A 217 -1.10 12.30 13.47
N ILE A 218 0.03 12.64 12.85
CA ILE A 218 0.66 11.77 11.84
C ILE A 218 1.07 10.47 12.54
N LYS A 219 0.79 9.32 11.93
CA LYS A 219 1.14 8.00 12.46
C LYS A 219 2.00 7.19 11.50
N ALA A 220 1.76 7.29 10.20
CA ALA A 220 2.49 6.56 9.19
C ALA A 220 2.55 7.35 7.87
N ILE A 221 3.42 6.91 6.97
CA ILE A 221 3.46 7.31 5.57
C ILE A 221 3.39 6.08 4.70
N ARG A 222 2.93 6.26 3.47
CA ARG A 222 3.02 5.28 2.41
C ARG A 222 3.73 5.90 1.21
N LEU A 223 4.86 5.32 0.81
CA LEU A 223 5.64 5.72 -0.34
C LEU A 223 5.44 4.73 -1.47
N THR A 224 5.29 5.21 -2.69
CA THR A 224 5.15 4.35 -3.88
C THR A 224 6.12 4.82 -4.96
N ASN A 225 6.91 3.89 -5.50
CA ASN A 225 7.68 4.11 -6.72
C ASN A 225 6.89 3.58 -7.91
N THR A 226 6.60 4.44 -8.88
CA THR A 226 5.80 4.08 -10.06
C THR A 226 6.65 3.56 -11.22
N ALA A 227 7.96 3.43 -11.08
CA ALA A 227 8.81 2.85 -12.11
C ALA A 227 8.61 1.33 -12.23
N ALA A 228 8.71 0.81 -13.44
CA ALA A 228 8.53 -0.62 -13.72
C ALA A 228 9.74 -1.46 -13.26
N ASP A 229 10.96 -1.04 -13.58
CA ASP A 229 12.19 -1.83 -13.37
C ASP A 229 13.36 -0.97 -12.82
N ASP A 230 13.04 0.05 -12.02
CA ASP A 230 14.00 1.05 -11.55
C ASP A 230 13.73 1.41 -10.08
N PRO A 231 14.16 0.56 -9.14
CA PRO A 231 13.91 0.73 -7.72
C PRO A 231 14.80 1.83 -7.13
N CYS A 232 14.31 2.53 -6.11
CA CYS A 232 15.14 3.45 -5.32
C CYS A 232 15.30 2.96 -3.90
N PHE A 233 16.44 3.27 -3.28
CA PHE A 233 16.60 3.12 -1.84
C PHE A 233 16.28 4.44 -1.14
N CYS A 234 15.20 4.44 -0.36
CA CYS A 234 14.84 5.60 0.47
C CYS A 234 15.38 5.36 1.89
N ASP A 235 16.33 6.18 2.34
CA ASP A 235 16.88 6.08 3.69
C ASP A 235 15.90 6.69 4.70
N SER A 236 15.56 7.96 4.53
CA SER A 236 14.70 8.70 5.45
C SER A 236 13.72 9.62 4.72
N LEU A 237 12.58 9.88 5.36
CA LEU A 237 11.65 10.91 4.92
C LEU A 237 11.21 11.77 6.10
N LYS A 238 11.39 13.08 5.98
CA LYS A 238 10.95 14.06 6.97
C LYS A 238 9.76 14.85 6.46
N LEU A 239 8.68 14.87 7.24
CA LEU A 239 7.50 15.70 7.02
C LEU A 239 7.48 16.83 8.03
N LYS A 240 7.50 18.07 7.54
CA LYS A 240 7.33 19.27 8.35
C LYS A 240 6.05 19.98 7.97
N ARG A 241 5.25 20.34 8.97
CA ARG A 241 4.02 21.12 8.85
C ARG A 241 4.30 22.62 8.93
N GLN A 242 3.31 23.40 8.53
CA GLN A 242 3.38 24.87 8.62
C GLN A 242 3.50 25.38 10.05
N ASP A 243 2.93 24.67 11.01
CA ASP A 243 3.04 24.99 12.45
C ASP A 243 4.45 24.75 13.02
N GLY A 244 5.39 24.28 12.19
CA GLY A 244 6.76 23.99 12.57
C GLY A 244 6.96 22.59 13.14
N SER A 245 5.89 21.84 13.42
CA SER A 245 6.00 20.44 13.83
C SER A 245 6.63 19.62 12.70
N ALA A 246 7.60 18.79 13.05
CA ALA A 246 8.30 17.96 12.09
C ALA A 246 8.39 16.54 12.62
N VAL A 247 8.26 15.60 11.70
CA VAL A 247 8.20 14.19 11.98
C VAL A 247 9.09 13.47 10.97
N SER A 248 9.97 12.61 11.46
CA SER A 248 10.90 11.84 10.62
C SER A 248 10.51 10.36 10.60
N PHE A 249 10.55 9.77 9.42
CA PHE A 249 10.34 8.36 9.16
C PHE A 249 11.65 7.73 8.72
N HIS A 250 12.06 6.67 9.42
CA HIS A 250 13.20 5.85 9.02
C HIS A 250 12.71 4.79 8.05
N VAL A 251 12.85 5.04 6.75
CA VAL A 251 12.29 4.19 5.68
C VAL A 251 13.18 2.98 5.45
N ARG A 252 14.48 3.23 5.22
CA ARG A 252 15.60 2.28 5.10
C ARG A 252 15.30 1.03 4.28
N ARG A 253 14.67 1.18 3.12
CA ARG A 253 14.35 0.05 2.25
C ARG A 253 14.31 0.45 0.78
N TRP A 254 14.47 -0.54 -0.08
CA TRP A 254 14.24 -0.42 -1.51
C TRP A 254 12.74 -0.34 -1.82
N ILE A 255 12.38 0.50 -2.78
CA ILE A 255 11.00 0.71 -3.24
C ILE A 255 10.99 0.62 -4.77
N GLY A 256 10.28 -0.37 -5.31
CA GLY A 256 10.25 -0.69 -6.74
C GLY A 256 10.84 -2.07 -7.05
N THR A 257 10.48 -2.63 -8.21
CA THR A 257 10.86 -3.99 -8.66
C THR A 257 12.38 -4.21 -8.61
N PRO A 258 12.88 -5.35 -8.08
CA PRO A 258 12.14 -6.55 -7.66
C PRO A 258 11.54 -6.47 -6.24
N TYR A 259 11.73 -5.35 -5.54
CA TYR A 259 11.19 -5.12 -4.20
C TYR A 259 9.73 -4.61 -4.28
N PRO A 260 9.00 -4.57 -3.14
CA PRO A 260 7.68 -3.97 -3.11
C PRO A 260 7.69 -2.55 -3.69
N THR A 261 6.79 -2.28 -4.63
CA THR A 261 6.63 -0.96 -5.25
C THR A 261 6.08 0.08 -4.27
N THR A 262 5.57 -0.37 -3.13
CA THR A 262 5.00 0.46 -2.08
C THR A 262 5.58 0.11 -0.71
N ALA A 263 5.94 1.11 0.07
CA ALA A 263 6.45 1.01 1.43
C ALA A 263 5.57 1.79 2.41
N GLU A 264 4.95 1.11 3.37
CA GLU A 264 4.28 1.75 4.50
C GLU A 264 5.22 1.79 5.72
N VAL A 265 5.35 2.97 6.33
CA VAL A 265 6.32 3.26 7.40
C VAL A 265 5.64 4.05 8.51
N GLY A 266 5.56 3.45 9.69
CA GLY A 266 5.04 4.10 10.89
C GLY A 266 6.05 5.03 11.56
N LEU A 267 5.55 5.95 12.38
CA LEU A 267 6.33 6.55 13.45
C LEU A 267 6.52 5.49 14.50
N GLY A 268 7.75 5.25 14.92
CA GLY A 268 8.00 4.49 16.13
C GLY A 268 7.30 5.19 17.29
N GLU A 269 6.07 4.79 17.63
CA GLU A 269 5.40 5.24 18.84
C GLU A 269 6.07 4.53 20.03
N GLU A 270 6.83 5.30 20.82
CA GLU A 270 7.03 4.95 22.22
C GLU A 270 5.67 4.78 22.89
N ALA A 271 5.44 3.55 23.35
CA ALA A 271 4.61 3.08 24.46
C ALA A 271 3.67 1.93 24.05
N GLY A 272 4.29 0.84 23.61
CA GLY A 272 3.67 -0.46 23.45
C GLY A 272 4.69 -1.59 23.41
N GLY A 273 5.82 -1.48 24.11
CA GLY A 273 6.76 -2.58 24.39
C GLY A 273 7.34 -3.37 23.20
N GLU A 274 7.01 -3.03 21.96
CA GLU A 274 7.35 -3.82 20.78
C GLU A 274 8.39 -3.08 19.92
N LEU A 275 9.51 -3.75 19.68
CA LEU A 275 10.60 -3.25 18.85
C LEU A 275 10.12 -3.02 17.41
N PRO A 276 10.56 -1.93 16.74
CA PRO A 276 10.21 -1.69 15.34
C PRO A 276 10.75 -2.80 14.44
N LEU A 277 9.90 -3.34 13.56
CA LEU A 277 10.27 -4.41 12.61
C LEU A 277 11.01 -3.84 11.40
N MET A 278 12.23 -4.31 11.15
CA MET A 278 13.03 -3.93 9.98
C MET A 278 13.16 -5.07 8.98
N HIS A 279 12.80 -4.83 7.73
CA HIS A 279 13.00 -5.80 6.65
C HIS A 279 14.46 -5.76 6.22
N ILE A 280 15.15 -6.90 6.28
CA ILE A 280 16.57 -7.01 5.95
C ILE A 280 16.78 -7.97 4.77
N SER A 281 17.97 -7.99 4.18
CA SER A 281 18.31 -8.96 3.13
C SER A 281 19.06 -10.15 3.72
N CYS A 282 19.19 -11.23 2.94
CA CYS A 282 19.97 -12.42 3.34
C CYS A 282 21.45 -12.11 3.63
N ARG A 283 21.94 -10.95 3.19
CA ARG A 283 23.33 -10.50 3.36
C ARG A 283 23.49 -9.47 4.45
N THR A 284 22.40 -9.00 5.05
CA THR A 284 22.47 -7.95 6.06
C THR A 284 23.21 -8.45 7.30
N ARG A 285 24.22 -7.67 7.69
CA ARG A 285 25.09 -7.87 8.86
C ARG A 285 24.77 -6.82 9.91
N LEU A 286 25.15 -7.09 11.15
CA LEU A 286 24.95 -6.13 12.23
C LEU A 286 25.70 -4.80 11.98
N ASN A 287 26.87 -4.87 11.34
CA ASN A 287 27.69 -3.70 11.01
C ASN A 287 27.17 -2.90 9.80
N ASP A 288 26.08 -3.32 9.15
CA ASP A 288 25.55 -2.58 8.02
C ASP A 288 24.80 -1.32 8.47
N PRO A 289 24.88 -0.21 7.70
CA PRO A 289 24.32 1.11 8.09
C PRO A 289 22.84 1.10 8.49
N ILE A 290 22.06 0.16 7.94
CA ILE A 290 20.64 -0.04 8.26
C ILE A 290 20.40 -0.30 9.76
N LEU A 291 21.37 -0.88 10.47
CA LEU A 291 21.26 -1.27 11.89
C LEU A 291 22.05 -0.36 12.85
N ILE A 292 23.00 0.44 12.36
CA ILE A 292 23.87 1.31 13.18
C ILE A 292 23.08 2.36 14.00
N GLY A 293 21.90 2.76 13.54
CA GLY A 293 21.03 3.72 14.27
C GLY A 293 20.13 3.10 15.35
N ALA A 294 19.98 1.77 15.36
CA ALA A 294 19.05 1.07 16.26
C ALA A 294 19.60 0.90 17.70
N THR A 295 20.89 1.22 17.92
CA THR A 295 21.60 1.03 19.19
C THR A 295 21.84 2.35 19.97
N SER A 296 21.18 3.45 19.59
CA SER A 296 21.39 4.77 20.21
C SER A 296 20.65 4.96 21.56
N SER A 297 21.42 4.78 22.64
CA SER A 297 21.32 5.33 24.01
C SER A 297 20.03 5.27 24.86
N SER A 298 18.85 4.86 24.36
CA SER A 298 17.66 4.73 25.23
C SER A 298 16.76 3.52 24.97
N THR A 299 17.04 2.68 23.96
CA THR A 299 16.35 1.40 23.73
C THR A 299 17.27 0.22 24.04
N PRO A 300 16.72 -0.93 24.51
CA PRO A 300 17.52 -2.11 24.85
C PRO A 300 18.36 -2.57 23.64
N ASN A 301 19.44 -3.31 23.88
CA ASN A 301 20.36 -3.87 22.87
C ASN A 301 19.67 -4.92 21.95
N MET A 302 18.40 -4.75 21.60
CA MET A 302 17.57 -5.70 20.90
C MET A 302 16.95 -5.02 19.69
N ILE A 303 16.94 -5.72 18.56
CA ILE A 303 16.47 -5.21 17.28
C ILE A 303 15.50 -6.24 16.68
N LYS A 304 14.33 -5.82 16.22
CA LYS A 304 13.37 -6.72 15.55
C LYS A 304 13.54 -6.62 14.04
N VAL A 305 13.80 -7.75 13.39
CA VAL A 305 14.04 -7.83 11.94
C VAL A 305 13.17 -8.90 11.27
N LEU A 306 12.83 -8.71 10.00
CA LEU A 306 12.21 -9.72 9.16
C LEU A 306 13.22 -10.23 8.14
N CYS A 307 13.55 -11.51 8.21
CA CYS A 307 14.36 -12.18 7.20
C CYS A 307 13.48 -12.69 6.06
N PRO A 308 13.90 -12.50 4.80
CA PRO A 308 13.19 -13.01 3.65
C PRO A 308 13.33 -14.54 3.56
N SER A 309 12.51 -15.15 2.72
CA SER A 309 12.62 -16.57 2.39
C SER A 309 13.88 -16.84 1.53
N ASN A 310 14.24 -18.12 1.46
CA ASN A 310 15.26 -18.68 0.59
C ASN A 310 16.72 -18.19 0.82
N CYS A 311 17.04 -17.69 2.02
CA CYS A 311 18.40 -17.18 2.28
C CYS A 311 19.52 -18.22 2.20
N GLN A 312 19.21 -19.52 2.29
CA GLN A 312 20.17 -20.58 2.06
C GLN A 312 20.67 -20.70 0.61
N ALA A 313 19.94 -20.12 -0.34
CA ALA A 313 20.32 -20.10 -1.75
C ALA A 313 21.18 -18.89 -2.13
N ASP A 314 21.32 -17.88 -1.27
CA ASP A 314 22.15 -16.71 -1.54
C ASP A 314 23.63 -17.02 -1.30
N GLU A 315 24.43 -17.23 -2.35
CA GLU A 315 25.85 -17.58 -2.20
C GLU A 315 26.73 -16.50 -1.54
N ALA A 316 26.24 -15.26 -1.44
CA ALA A 316 27.02 -14.17 -0.85
C ALA A 316 26.69 -13.92 0.63
N GLN A 317 25.72 -14.65 1.20
CA GLN A 317 25.58 -14.69 2.66
C GLN A 317 26.75 -15.49 3.24
N PHE A 318 27.28 -15.05 4.37
CA PHE A 318 28.33 -15.78 5.08
C PHE A 318 28.08 -15.77 6.58
N VAL A 319 28.48 -16.84 7.24
CA VAL A 319 28.26 -17.04 8.67
C VAL A 319 29.58 -17.35 9.36
N LEU A 320 29.84 -16.63 10.45
CA LEU A 320 30.98 -16.86 11.33
C LEU A 320 30.46 -17.24 12.72
N GLY A 321 31.03 -18.29 13.32
CA GLY A 321 30.59 -18.80 14.62
C GLY A 321 29.21 -19.46 14.61
N SER A 322 28.80 -19.93 15.78
CA SER A 322 27.49 -20.54 16.04
C SER A 322 26.94 -20.08 17.39
N GLY A 323 25.63 -19.84 17.48
CA GLY A 323 24.94 -19.34 18.67
C GLY A 323 25.21 -17.86 18.95
N VAL A 324 26.49 -17.47 19.04
CA VAL A 324 26.92 -16.06 19.08
C VAL A 324 27.78 -15.81 17.86
N HIS A 325 27.46 -14.74 17.13
CA HIS A 325 28.06 -14.40 15.87
C HIS A 325 28.73 -13.02 15.95
N PRO A 326 29.89 -12.80 15.29
CA PRO A 326 30.47 -11.47 15.19
C PRO A 326 29.58 -10.53 14.37
N ALA A 327 29.68 -9.22 14.57
CA ALA A 327 28.87 -8.23 13.84
C ALA A 327 29.01 -8.28 12.32
N SER A 328 30.08 -8.91 11.83
CA SER A 328 30.34 -9.17 10.42
C SER A 328 29.52 -10.32 9.84
N SER A 329 28.93 -11.21 10.64
CA SER A 329 28.14 -12.34 10.13
C SER A 329 26.78 -11.90 9.59
N SER A 330 26.27 -12.61 8.57
CA SER A 330 24.87 -12.45 8.11
C SER A 330 23.90 -12.83 9.24
N ILE A 331 22.91 -11.97 9.50
CA ILE A 331 21.90 -12.20 10.54
C ILE A 331 20.96 -13.35 10.15
N CYS A 332 20.46 -13.35 8.91
CA CYS A 332 19.55 -14.39 8.42
C CYS A 332 20.28 -15.72 8.20
N GLY A 333 21.53 -15.67 7.71
CA GLY A 333 22.39 -16.85 7.60
C GLY A 333 22.69 -17.48 8.96
N ALA A 334 23.06 -16.66 9.95
CA ALA A 334 23.26 -17.11 11.32
C ALA A 334 22.01 -17.77 11.91
N ALA A 335 20.83 -17.15 11.71
CA ALA A 335 19.58 -17.71 12.20
C ALA A 335 19.20 -19.05 11.54
N LEU A 336 19.48 -19.24 10.24
CA LEU A 336 19.34 -20.53 9.57
C LEU A 336 20.32 -21.56 10.13
N HIS A 337 21.59 -21.18 10.27
CA HIS A 337 22.65 -22.04 10.79
C HIS A 337 22.35 -22.55 12.21
N ASP A 338 21.87 -21.66 13.08
CA ASP A 338 21.50 -21.97 14.46
C ASP A 338 20.13 -22.69 14.57
N GLY A 339 19.41 -22.87 13.45
CA GLY A 339 18.07 -23.48 13.44
C GLY A 339 16.98 -22.62 14.08
N VAL A 340 17.23 -21.31 14.21
CA VAL A 340 16.29 -20.33 14.75
C VAL A 340 15.22 -19.98 13.73
N MET A 341 15.54 -20.00 12.44
CA MET A 341 14.59 -19.86 11.33
C MET A 341 14.72 -20.96 10.30
N TRP A 342 13.72 -21.07 9.42
CA TRP A 342 13.67 -22.01 8.31
C TRP A 342 13.76 -21.28 6.96
N PRO A 343 13.90 -22.02 5.83
CA PRO A 343 13.93 -21.44 4.48
C PRO A 343 12.77 -20.53 4.11
N SER A 344 11.65 -20.60 4.82
CA SER A 344 10.47 -19.74 4.66
C SER A 344 10.67 -18.29 5.11
N GLY A 345 11.74 -17.97 5.84
CA GLY A 345 11.89 -16.67 6.48
C GLY A 345 11.29 -16.65 7.88
N ALA A 346 11.59 -15.60 8.66
CA ALA A 346 11.03 -15.43 10.00
C ALA A 346 11.20 -14.00 10.50
N THR A 347 10.38 -13.63 11.49
CA THR A 347 10.63 -12.46 12.32
C THR A 347 11.58 -12.84 13.46
N LEU A 348 12.72 -12.17 13.51
CA LEU A 348 13.77 -12.41 14.49
C LEU A 348 13.92 -11.21 15.43
N ILE A 349 14.34 -11.49 16.64
CA ILE A 349 14.97 -10.48 17.49
C ILE A 349 16.46 -10.75 17.55
N VAL A 350 17.24 -9.72 17.26
CA VAL A 350 18.70 -9.72 17.30
C VAL A 350 19.11 -9.01 18.57
N THR A 351 19.83 -9.70 19.46
CA THR A 351 20.40 -9.08 20.66
C THR A 351 21.87 -8.76 20.41
N VAL A 352 22.21 -7.48 20.50
CA VAL A 352 23.54 -6.94 20.30
C VAL A 352 24.34 -7.00 21.60
N VAL A 353 25.56 -7.51 21.49
CA VAL A 353 26.54 -7.60 22.57
C VAL A 353 27.69 -6.66 22.23
N LYS A 354 27.90 -5.62 23.05
CA LYS A 354 28.92 -4.58 22.82
C LYS A 354 30.37 -5.03 23.04
N ASP A 355 30.56 -6.18 23.70
CA ASP A 355 31.86 -6.79 23.86
C ASP A 355 31.80 -8.18 23.24
N GLY A 356 32.29 -8.29 21.99
CA GLY A 356 32.33 -9.56 21.28
C GLY A 356 33.24 -10.61 21.95
N LEU A 357 33.11 -11.86 21.50
CA LEU A 357 33.90 -12.97 22.01
C LEU A 357 35.35 -12.93 21.51
N PRO A 358 36.32 -13.46 22.28
CA PRO A 358 37.72 -13.55 21.84
C PRO A 358 37.94 -14.57 20.73
N ALA A 359 36.99 -15.49 20.52
CA ALA A 359 36.96 -16.46 19.44
C ALA A 359 35.52 -16.93 19.22
N TYR A 360 35.18 -17.24 17.97
CA TYR A 360 33.88 -17.73 17.53
C TYR A 360 34.07 -19.11 16.92
N TYR A 361 33.52 -20.13 17.57
CA TYR A 361 33.60 -21.52 17.15
C TYR A 361 32.37 -21.89 16.33
N LYS A 362 32.57 -22.78 15.35
CA LYS A 362 31.47 -23.32 14.56
C LYS A 362 30.99 -24.65 15.12
N THR A 363 29.70 -24.91 14.95
CA THR A 363 29.08 -26.23 15.11
C THR A 363 28.55 -26.69 13.77
N ASP A 364 28.65 -27.98 13.47
CA ASP A 364 28.09 -28.52 12.24
C ASP A 364 26.58 -28.74 12.39
N ASN A 365 25.78 -28.01 11.63
CA ASN A 365 24.33 -28.22 11.51
C ASN A 365 23.96 -28.53 10.05
N PRO A 366 24.14 -29.78 9.58
CA PRO A 366 23.93 -30.14 8.19
C PRO A 366 22.48 -30.00 7.73
N ALA A 367 21.51 -29.98 8.65
CA ALA A 367 20.09 -29.81 8.32
C ALA A 367 19.74 -28.39 7.84
N SER A 368 20.54 -27.38 8.22
CA SER A 368 20.32 -25.98 7.83
C SER A 368 20.77 -25.67 6.40
N GLY A 369 21.66 -26.49 5.83
CA GLY A 369 22.34 -26.18 4.57
C GLY A 369 23.34 -25.01 4.63
N ILE A 370 23.49 -24.37 5.81
CA ILE A 370 24.40 -23.23 6.00
C ILE A 370 25.68 -23.67 6.71
N LEU A 371 26.81 -23.43 6.04
CA LEU A 371 28.13 -23.64 6.61
C LEU A 371 28.58 -22.37 7.35
N ALA A 372 28.99 -22.53 8.61
CA ALA A 372 29.68 -21.49 9.36
C ALA A 372 31.19 -21.71 9.35
N GLU A 373 31.95 -20.64 9.46
CA GLU A 373 33.40 -20.68 9.63
C GLU A 373 33.81 -20.26 11.06
N GLU A 374 34.94 -20.79 11.52
CA GLU A 374 35.54 -20.32 12.77
C GLU A 374 36.20 -18.96 12.55
N TYR A 375 36.15 -18.11 13.56
CA TYR A 375 36.74 -16.77 13.48
C TYR A 375 37.42 -16.39 14.79
N VAL A 376 38.67 -15.94 14.70
CA VAL A 376 39.44 -15.42 15.83
C VAL A 376 39.86 -13.99 15.49
N PRO A 377 39.34 -12.96 16.19
CA PRO A 377 39.80 -11.58 16.03
C PRO A 377 41.31 -11.46 16.26
N GLY A 378 41.98 -10.59 15.50
CA GLY A 378 43.42 -10.37 15.62
C GLY A 378 43.83 -9.84 17.02
N ALA A 379 45.05 -10.13 17.47
CA ALA A 379 45.53 -9.73 18.79
C ALA A 379 45.40 -8.21 19.01
N GLY A 380 44.61 -7.81 20.02
CA GLY A 380 44.33 -6.40 20.34
C GLY A 380 43.11 -5.80 19.61
N GLN A 381 42.48 -6.54 18.70
CA GLN A 381 41.21 -6.16 18.08
C GLN A 381 40.07 -6.95 18.75
N ARG A 382 39.25 -6.27 19.55
CA ARG A 382 37.88 -6.73 19.78
C ARG A 382 37.06 -6.19 18.62
N GLU A 383 36.43 -7.04 17.82
CA GLU A 383 35.37 -6.53 16.96
C GLU A 383 34.32 -5.89 17.86
N GLY A 384 33.93 -4.67 17.48
CA GLY A 384 33.20 -3.76 18.34
C GLY A 384 31.89 -4.33 18.89
N GLU A 385 31.21 -5.22 18.15
CA GLU A 385 29.93 -5.80 18.57
C GLU A 385 29.80 -7.26 18.08
N ALA A 386 28.96 -8.02 18.76
CA ALA A 386 28.52 -9.37 18.41
C ALA A 386 27.00 -9.46 18.54
N PHE A 387 26.40 -10.55 18.08
CA PHE A 387 24.97 -10.77 18.27
C PHE A 387 24.62 -12.24 18.44
N TYR A 388 23.43 -12.47 19.00
CA TYR A 388 22.73 -13.73 18.89
C TYR A 388 21.27 -13.45 18.54
N VAL A 389 20.61 -14.45 17.96
CA VAL A 389 19.26 -14.31 17.42
C VAL A 389 18.28 -15.24 18.11
N TYR A 390 17.04 -14.79 18.26
CA TYR A 390 15.93 -15.63 18.66
C TYR A 390 14.71 -15.34 17.79
N ARG A 391 13.87 -16.36 17.59
CA ARG A 391 12.67 -16.25 16.78
C ARG A 391 11.58 -15.55 17.60
N ALA A 392 11.01 -14.47 17.05
CA ALA A 392 9.85 -13.81 17.62
C ALA A 392 8.55 -14.38 17.07
N ASP A 393 8.48 -14.57 15.75
CA ASP A 393 7.30 -15.09 15.07
C ASP A 393 7.72 -15.78 13.77
N SER A 394 6.99 -16.83 13.38
CA SER A 394 7.11 -17.47 12.08
C SER A 394 5.81 -18.13 11.65
N ILE A 395 5.56 -18.07 10.34
CA ILE A 395 4.51 -18.84 9.67
C ILE A 395 4.70 -20.36 9.78
N ASP A 396 5.86 -20.81 10.26
CA ASP A 396 6.17 -22.23 10.48
C ASP A 396 5.60 -22.77 11.79
N ASP A 397 5.20 -21.89 12.72
CA ASP A 397 4.72 -22.26 14.07
C ASP A 397 3.26 -22.73 14.08
N ILE A 398 2.71 -23.09 12.92
CA ILE A 398 1.39 -23.72 12.82
C ILE A 398 1.44 -25.19 13.26
N ASP A 399 0.39 -25.63 13.96
CA ASP A 399 0.25 -27.02 14.43
C ASP A 399 0.06 -28.03 13.29
N LYS A 400 -0.37 -27.57 12.12
CA LYS A 400 -0.62 -28.42 10.94
C LYS A 400 0.64 -28.53 10.08
N ASP A 401 0.86 -29.71 9.51
CA ASP A 401 1.98 -29.96 8.59
C ASP A 401 1.66 -29.63 7.12
N VAL A 402 0.55 -28.94 6.86
CA VAL A 402 0.13 -28.52 5.51
C VAL A 402 -0.31 -27.07 5.57
N ARG A 403 0.21 -26.24 4.65
CA ARG A 403 -0.16 -24.83 4.52
C ARG A 403 -0.25 -24.35 3.08
N VAL A 404 -0.86 -23.18 2.92
CA VAL A 404 -0.87 -22.45 1.67
C VAL A 404 -0.29 -21.07 1.91
N VAL A 405 0.66 -20.68 1.06
CA VAL A 405 1.32 -19.37 1.14
C VAL A 405 1.09 -18.55 -0.13
N ASP A 406 0.98 -17.24 0.01
CA ASP A 406 0.88 -16.32 -1.12
C ASP A 406 2.23 -16.02 -1.78
N ALA A 407 2.24 -15.07 -2.74
CA ALA A 407 3.43 -14.67 -3.47
C ALA A 407 4.49 -14.01 -2.55
N ASP A 408 4.05 -13.36 -1.46
CA ASP A 408 4.91 -12.76 -0.45
C ASP A 408 5.33 -13.76 0.66
N GLY A 409 4.92 -15.03 0.52
CA GLY A 409 5.23 -16.09 1.48
C GLY A 409 4.42 -16.01 2.77
N GLN A 410 3.28 -15.32 2.82
CA GLN A 410 2.39 -15.26 3.97
C GLN A 410 1.27 -16.31 3.90
N LEU A 411 0.71 -16.71 5.05
CA LEU A 411 -0.40 -17.67 5.09
C LEU A 411 -1.62 -17.12 4.32
N SER A 412 -2.09 -17.85 3.32
CA SER A 412 -3.17 -17.37 2.43
C SER A 412 -4.16 -18.46 2.05
N ALA A 413 -5.40 -18.09 1.74
CA ALA A 413 -6.43 -19.00 1.24
C ALA A 413 -6.11 -19.57 -0.16
N VAL A 414 -5.26 -18.87 -0.92
CA VAL A 414 -4.87 -19.18 -2.29
C VAL A 414 -3.36 -19.04 -2.42
N GLY A 415 -2.73 -19.98 -3.12
CA GLY A 415 -1.32 -19.88 -3.46
C GLY A 415 -0.60 -21.23 -3.41
N ARG A 416 0.71 -21.20 -3.18
CA ARG A 416 1.56 -22.38 -3.20
C ARG A 416 1.26 -23.31 -2.02
N LEU A 417 1.10 -24.59 -2.31
CA LEU A 417 0.94 -25.64 -1.32
C LEU A 417 2.31 -26.05 -0.77
N GLU A 418 2.45 -25.97 0.54
CA GLU A 418 3.66 -26.38 1.26
C GLU A 418 3.34 -27.42 2.33
N VAL A 419 4.30 -28.30 2.60
CA VAL A 419 4.17 -29.38 3.57
C VAL A 419 5.42 -29.44 4.45
N ARG A 420 5.23 -29.70 5.74
CA ARG A 420 6.32 -29.92 6.69
C ARG A 420 6.64 -31.41 6.78
N ARG A 421 7.91 -31.76 6.50
CA ARG A 421 8.45 -33.12 6.68
C ARG A 421 9.78 -33.04 7.40
N ASP A 422 9.96 -33.92 8.38
CA ASP A 422 11.18 -33.98 9.20
C ASP A 422 11.56 -32.61 9.81
N GLY A 423 10.54 -31.81 10.16
CA GLY A 423 10.70 -30.47 10.73
C GLY A 423 10.89 -29.34 9.72
N VAL A 424 11.05 -29.65 8.43
CA VAL A 424 11.35 -28.66 7.37
C VAL A 424 10.15 -28.45 6.46
N TRP A 425 9.81 -27.19 6.20
CA TRP A 425 8.81 -26.83 5.19
C TRP A 425 9.40 -26.87 3.79
N GLY A 426 8.62 -27.36 2.83
CA GLY A 426 8.96 -27.30 1.42
C GLY A 426 7.75 -27.32 0.51
N SER A 427 7.96 -26.97 -0.76
CA SER A 427 6.91 -26.98 -1.77
C SER A 427 6.46 -28.41 -2.10
N VAL A 428 5.24 -28.53 -2.64
CA VAL A 428 4.74 -29.78 -3.22
C VAL A 428 4.91 -29.71 -4.73
N CYS A 429 5.67 -30.65 -5.29
CA CYS A 429 5.81 -30.77 -6.73
C CYS A 429 4.64 -31.55 -7.35
N GLY A 430 4.09 -30.98 -8.41
CA GLY A 430 2.92 -31.49 -9.13
C GLY A 430 3.20 -32.70 -10.01
N VAL A 431 4.47 -32.99 -10.26
CA VAL A 431 4.92 -34.13 -11.08
C VAL A 431 5.77 -35.08 -10.25
N GLY A 432 5.75 -36.36 -10.63
CA GLY A 432 6.54 -37.39 -9.99
C GLY A 432 6.55 -38.69 -10.78
N SER A 433 7.24 -39.68 -10.25
CA SER A 433 7.36 -41.02 -10.83
C SER A 433 6.10 -41.86 -10.57
N LEU A 434 5.41 -41.62 -9.46
CA LEU A 434 4.16 -42.29 -9.10
C LEU A 434 2.90 -41.63 -9.70
N GLY A 435 3.03 -40.44 -10.28
CA GLY A 435 1.93 -39.77 -10.98
C GLY A 435 1.98 -38.25 -10.92
N GLU A 436 0.85 -37.64 -11.26
CA GLU A 436 0.63 -36.19 -11.21
C GLU A 436 -0.33 -35.83 -10.07
N PHE A 437 -0.19 -34.60 -9.57
CA PHE A 437 -1.06 -34.05 -8.54
C PHE A 437 -2.50 -33.91 -9.05
N THR A 438 -3.47 -34.39 -8.27
CA THR A 438 -4.87 -34.44 -8.69
C THR A 438 -5.76 -33.52 -7.85
N GLU A 439 -6.99 -33.26 -8.31
CA GLU A 439 -7.99 -32.59 -7.50
C GLU A 439 -8.34 -33.37 -6.22
N ALA A 440 -8.21 -34.70 -6.22
CA ALA A 440 -8.41 -35.51 -5.01
C ALA A 440 -7.32 -35.20 -3.97
N SER A 441 -6.06 -35.10 -4.40
CA SER A 441 -4.94 -34.62 -3.58
C SER A 441 -5.18 -33.20 -3.08
N ALA A 442 -5.63 -32.29 -3.95
CA ALA A 442 -5.98 -30.91 -3.58
C ALA A 442 -7.05 -30.85 -2.48
N ARG A 443 -8.14 -31.60 -2.66
CA ARG A 443 -9.22 -31.69 -1.66
C ARG A 443 -8.74 -32.28 -0.35
N LYS A 444 -7.87 -33.30 -0.38
CA LYS A 444 -7.33 -33.90 0.85
C LYS A 444 -6.46 -32.91 1.62
N ALA A 445 -5.55 -32.21 0.94
CA ALA A 445 -4.74 -31.15 1.54
C ALA A 445 -5.61 -30.03 2.15
N CYS A 446 -6.62 -29.57 1.41
CA CYS A 446 -7.51 -28.50 1.87
C CYS A 446 -8.36 -28.92 3.08
N ARG A 447 -8.82 -30.18 3.13
CA ARG A 447 -9.53 -30.74 4.29
C ARG A 447 -8.69 -30.78 5.54
N GLU A 448 -7.40 -31.04 5.41
CA GLU A 448 -6.48 -31.04 6.56
C GLU A 448 -6.31 -29.65 7.18
N MET A 449 -6.48 -28.60 6.36
CA MET A 449 -6.53 -27.20 6.77
C MET A 449 -7.95 -26.72 7.15
N GLY A 450 -8.94 -27.62 7.23
CA GLY A 450 -10.31 -27.31 7.66
C GLY A 450 -11.27 -26.85 6.55
N TYR A 451 -10.89 -26.98 5.27
CA TYR A 451 -11.74 -26.60 4.14
C TYR A 451 -12.42 -27.80 3.50
N THR A 452 -13.68 -27.66 3.09
CA THR A 452 -14.43 -28.78 2.48
C THR A 452 -13.95 -29.13 1.07
N HIS A 453 -13.40 -28.15 0.34
CA HIS A 453 -12.95 -28.28 -1.04
C HIS A 453 -11.58 -27.65 -1.28
N GLY A 454 -10.88 -28.21 -2.27
CA GLY A 454 -9.60 -27.72 -2.80
C GLY A 454 -9.64 -27.76 -4.32
N LEU A 455 -9.23 -26.66 -4.94
CA LEU A 455 -9.24 -26.46 -6.38
C LEU A 455 -7.83 -26.24 -6.90
N LEU A 456 -7.56 -26.78 -8.09
CA LEU A 456 -6.30 -26.55 -8.81
C LEU A 456 -6.46 -25.40 -9.79
N PRO A 457 -5.62 -24.35 -9.71
CA PRO A 457 -5.56 -23.34 -10.74
C PRO A 457 -5.16 -23.94 -12.09
N PRO A 458 -5.77 -23.51 -13.21
CA PRO A 458 -5.55 -24.12 -14.53
C PRO A 458 -4.13 -23.91 -15.07
N ARG A 459 -3.40 -22.90 -14.59
CA ARG A 459 -1.99 -22.61 -14.95
C ARG A 459 -1.00 -22.99 -13.85
N GLY A 460 -1.43 -23.74 -12.84
CA GLY A 460 -0.60 -24.11 -11.69
C GLY A 460 -0.12 -22.89 -10.91
N CYS A 461 1.09 -22.95 -10.38
CA CYS A 461 1.70 -21.85 -9.63
C CYS A 461 2.13 -20.65 -10.49
N HIS A 462 2.18 -20.77 -11.81
CA HIS A 462 2.71 -19.71 -12.68
C HIS A 462 1.81 -18.49 -12.82
N ASP A 463 0.50 -18.67 -12.65
CA ASP A 463 -0.49 -17.60 -12.81
C ASP A 463 -1.77 -18.01 -12.08
N VAL A 464 -1.94 -17.47 -10.88
CA VAL A 464 -3.20 -17.52 -10.14
C VAL A 464 -3.68 -16.09 -9.95
N GLU A 465 -4.70 -15.71 -10.72
CA GLU A 465 -5.27 -14.35 -10.70
C GLU A 465 -4.26 -13.22 -11.02
N GLY A 466 -3.25 -13.50 -11.84
CA GLY A 466 -2.22 -12.53 -12.25
C GLY A 466 -0.94 -12.56 -11.42
N GLU A 467 -0.87 -13.39 -10.38
CA GLU A 467 0.28 -13.52 -9.48
C GLU A 467 1.03 -14.84 -9.68
N TYR A 468 2.35 -14.80 -9.49
CA TYR A 468 3.26 -15.95 -9.64
C TYR A 468 3.61 -16.54 -8.26
N TYR A 469 3.24 -17.79 -8.02
CA TYR A 469 3.36 -18.47 -6.72
C TYR A 469 4.42 -19.56 -6.67
N CYS A 470 5.10 -19.89 -7.77
CA CYS A 470 6.13 -20.94 -7.71
C CYS A 470 7.29 -20.47 -6.82
N ALA A 471 7.88 -21.36 -6.01
CA ALA A 471 9.05 -20.96 -5.24
C ALA A 471 10.25 -20.70 -6.17
N GLU A 472 11.28 -20.06 -5.64
CA GLU A 472 12.53 -19.88 -6.36
C GLU A 472 13.44 -21.11 -6.24
N ALA A 473 14.36 -21.24 -7.20
CA ALA A 473 15.38 -22.29 -7.13
C ALA A 473 16.16 -22.22 -5.80
N GLY A 474 16.40 -23.40 -5.21
CA GLY A 474 17.06 -23.52 -3.91
C GLY A 474 16.11 -23.55 -2.70
N TYR A 475 14.81 -23.27 -2.90
CA TYR A 475 13.82 -23.54 -1.86
C TYR A 475 13.62 -25.06 -1.69
N PRO A 476 13.30 -25.58 -0.49
CA PRO A 476 13.09 -27.02 -0.33
C PRO A 476 11.84 -27.51 -1.08
N VAL A 477 11.95 -28.70 -1.69
CA VAL A 477 10.80 -29.47 -2.19
C VAL A 477 10.52 -30.59 -1.20
N ALA A 478 9.37 -30.56 -0.53
CA ALA A 478 9.04 -31.53 0.51
C ALA A 478 8.61 -32.90 -0.06
N MET A 479 7.97 -32.90 -1.22
CA MET A 479 7.47 -34.11 -1.88
C MET A 479 7.12 -33.87 -3.34
N GLY A 480 7.11 -34.95 -4.13
CA GLY A 480 6.64 -34.96 -5.51
C GLY A 480 5.73 -36.17 -5.78
N GLY A 481 4.97 -36.11 -6.86
CA GLY A 481 4.15 -37.24 -7.33
C GLY A 481 3.02 -37.66 -6.39
N ILE A 482 2.52 -36.76 -5.53
CA ILE A 482 1.54 -37.12 -4.51
C ILE A 482 0.15 -37.44 -5.11
N HIS A 483 -0.35 -38.61 -4.75
CA HIS A 483 -1.62 -39.16 -5.21
C HIS A 483 -2.46 -39.65 -4.02
N CYS A 484 -3.53 -38.94 -3.72
CA CYS A 484 -4.49 -39.30 -2.68
C CYS A 484 -5.72 -40.01 -3.26
N LYS A 485 -6.16 -41.08 -2.60
CA LYS A 485 -7.42 -41.80 -2.86
C LYS A 485 -8.63 -41.11 -2.22
N GLY A 486 -8.40 -40.40 -1.11
CA GLY A 486 -9.39 -39.60 -0.38
C GLY A 486 -9.88 -40.20 0.94
N ASP A 487 -9.49 -41.43 1.25
CA ASP A 487 -9.78 -42.16 2.50
C ASP A 487 -8.62 -42.13 3.49
N GLU A 488 -7.50 -41.51 3.14
CA GLU A 488 -6.35 -41.36 4.04
C GLU A 488 -6.72 -40.53 5.27
N GLU A 489 -6.06 -40.78 6.40
CA GLU A 489 -6.29 -40.02 7.65
C GLU A 489 -5.70 -38.60 7.53
N SER A 490 -4.50 -38.46 6.97
CA SER A 490 -3.85 -37.18 6.68
C SER A 490 -3.27 -37.16 5.26
N PHE A 491 -2.93 -35.97 4.77
CA PHE A 491 -2.31 -35.74 3.48
C PHE A 491 -0.93 -36.40 3.39
N LEU A 492 -0.20 -36.44 4.51
CA LEU A 492 1.08 -37.16 4.64
C LEU A 492 0.94 -38.70 4.55
N LYS A 493 -0.28 -39.24 4.55
CA LYS A 493 -0.54 -40.68 4.38
C LYS A 493 -0.92 -41.05 2.93
N CYS A 494 -1.02 -40.06 2.04
CA CYS A 494 -1.17 -40.33 0.62
C CYS A 494 0.09 -40.98 0.04
N THR A 495 -0.04 -41.62 -1.12
CA THR A 495 1.13 -42.15 -1.83
C THR A 495 1.90 -41.00 -2.46
N PHE A 496 3.23 -40.94 -2.29
CA PHE A 496 4.10 -39.93 -2.89
C PHE A 496 5.49 -40.51 -3.15
N ASP A 497 6.32 -39.82 -3.95
CA ASP A 497 7.68 -40.26 -4.23
C ASP A 497 8.60 -40.03 -3.03
N ASP A 498 9.38 -41.03 -2.62
CA ASP A 498 10.31 -40.93 -1.48
C ASP A 498 11.32 -39.77 -1.65
N LYS A 499 11.65 -39.41 -2.90
CA LYS A 499 12.45 -38.24 -3.25
C LYS A 499 11.76 -37.45 -4.36
N PRO A 500 11.74 -36.11 -4.29
CA PRO A 500 11.31 -35.28 -5.41
C PRO A 500 12.14 -35.58 -6.66
N VAL A 501 11.50 -35.59 -7.83
CA VAL A 501 12.21 -35.77 -9.10
C VAL A 501 13.03 -34.52 -9.45
N ASP A 502 14.19 -34.69 -10.09
CA ASP A 502 15.11 -33.58 -10.42
C ASP A 502 14.44 -32.43 -11.20
N ARG A 503 13.40 -32.75 -11.98
CA ARG A 503 12.61 -31.76 -12.72
C ARG A 503 11.89 -30.74 -11.82
N CYS A 504 11.74 -31.02 -10.53
CA CYS A 504 11.13 -30.12 -9.55
C CYS A 504 12.13 -29.14 -8.93
N ALA A 505 13.44 -29.27 -9.19
CA ALA A 505 14.47 -28.46 -8.53
C ALA A 505 14.40 -26.97 -8.85
N ASN A 506 13.76 -26.60 -9.97
CA ASN A 506 13.52 -25.22 -10.37
C ASN A 506 12.09 -24.74 -10.07
N HIS A 507 11.31 -25.53 -9.32
CA HIS A 507 9.98 -25.17 -8.81
C HIS A 507 8.90 -24.83 -9.84
N ILE A 508 9.15 -25.00 -11.14
CA ILE A 508 8.15 -24.71 -12.19
C ILE A 508 6.92 -25.63 -12.11
N PHE A 509 7.06 -26.76 -11.43
CA PHE A 509 5.97 -27.71 -11.21
C PHE A 509 5.38 -27.62 -9.82
N ASP A 510 5.68 -26.58 -9.04
CA ASP A 510 5.07 -26.40 -7.73
C ASP A 510 3.54 -26.33 -7.84
N VAL A 511 2.87 -26.93 -6.88
CA VAL A 511 1.41 -26.97 -6.82
C VAL A 511 0.90 -25.72 -6.13
N ALA A 512 -0.01 -25.02 -6.79
CA ALA A 512 -0.87 -24.03 -6.16
C ALA A 512 -2.28 -24.58 -5.95
N VAL A 513 -2.94 -24.16 -4.88
CA VAL A 513 -4.33 -24.55 -4.57
C VAL A 513 -5.16 -23.35 -4.12
N LEU A 514 -6.46 -23.43 -4.42
CA LEU A 514 -7.49 -22.55 -3.88
C LEU A 514 -8.33 -23.34 -2.87
N ARG A 515 -8.37 -22.85 -1.62
CA ARG A 515 -9.16 -23.44 -0.54
C ARG A 515 -10.55 -22.82 -0.50
N THR A 516 -11.60 -23.62 -0.42
CA THR A 516 -12.98 -23.10 -0.36
C THR A 516 -13.91 -24.03 0.43
N ASN A 517 -14.82 -23.41 1.19
CA ASN A 517 -15.92 -24.12 1.85
C ASN A 517 -17.19 -24.17 1.00
N ASN A 518 -17.22 -23.38 -0.07
CA ASN A 518 -18.30 -23.41 -1.04
C ASN A 518 -18.05 -24.57 -2.01
N PRO A 519 -19.07 -25.36 -2.36
CA PRO A 519 -18.91 -26.42 -3.33
C PRO A 519 -18.30 -25.84 -4.61
N PRO A 520 -17.35 -26.55 -5.24
CA PRO A 520 -16.87 -26.13 -6.54
C PRO A 520 -18.10 -25.98 -7.42
N ALA A 521 -18.34 -24.77 -7.93
CA ALA A 521 -19.44 -24.55 -8.86
C ALA A 521 -19.28 -25.64 -9.93
N LYS A 522 -20.29 -26.52 -10.09
CA LYS A 522 -20.27 -27.55 -11.14
C LYS A 522 -19.75 -26.87 -12.39
N THR A 523 -18.76 -27.48 -13.05
CA THR A 523 -18.24 -26.96 -14.33
C THR A 523 -19.46 -26.58 -15.17
N PRO A 524 -19.59 -25.30 -15.55
CA PRO A 524 -20.80 -24.85 -16.20
C PRO A 524 -21.02 -25.75 -17.41
N ALA A 525 -22.21 -26.36 -17.51
CA ALA A 525 -22.51 -27.24 -18.64
C ALA A 525 -22.21 -26.51 -19.95
N LYS A 526 -21.75 -27.21 -20.99
CA LYS A 526 -21.45 -26.57 -22.28
C LYS A 526 -22.64 -25.73 -22.72
N GLY A 527 -22.41 -24.45 -23.01
CA GLY A 527 -23.48 -23.51 -23.32
C GLY A 527 -23.98 -22.67 -22.13
N THR A 528 -23.44 -22.88 -20.93
CA THR A 528 -23.82 -22.08 -19.76
C THR A 528 -23.22 -20.69 -19.88
N LEU A 529 -24.07 -19.72 -19.60
CA LEU A 529 -23.76 -18.30 -19.61
C LEU A 529 -23.63 -17.81 -18.16
N ARG A 530 -22.62 -16.99 -17.89
CA ARG A 530 -22.52 -16.21 -16.66
C ARG A 530 -22.19 -14.76 -16.98
N ILE A 531 -22.67 -13.84 -16.17
CA ILE A 531 -22.35 -12.42 -16.29
C ILE A 531 -21.48 -12.06 -15.08
N LEU A 532 -20.30 -11.51 -15.34
CA LEU A 532 -19.36 -11.07 -14.32
C LEU A 532 -19.22 -9.55 -14.38
N SER A 533 -19.18 -8.91 -13.21
CA SER A 533 -18.81 -7.50 -13.09
C SER A 533 -17.37 -7.25 -13.56
N ALA A 534 -16.98 -5.98 -13.69
CA ALA A 534 -15.60 -5.59 -14.04
C ALA A 534 -14.55 -6.13 -13.04
N ALA A 535 -14.96 -6.43 -11.80
CA ALA A 535 -14.14 -7.02 -10.74
C ALA A 535 -14.21 -8.56 -10.68
N GLY A 536 -14.86 -9.23 -11.63
CA GLY A 536 -14.87 -10.70 -11.74
C GLY A 536 -15.91 -11.45 -10.89
N SER A 537 -16.77 -10.74 -10.14
CA SER A 537 -17.85 -11.35 -9.34
C SER A 537 -19.15 -11.56 -10.15
N PRO A 538 -19.99 -12.58 -9.85
CA PRO A 538 -21.30 -12.77 -10.49
C PRO A 538 -22.18 -11.53 -10.38
N ALA A 539 -22.75 -11.07 -11.50
CA ALA A 539 -23.53 -9.85 -11.56
C ALA A 539 -24.70 -9.99 -12.55
N ASN A 540 -25.71 -9.12 -12.42
CA ASN A 540 -26.86 -9.08 -13.34
C ASN A 540 -26.56 -8.29 -14.62
N GLU A 541 -25.47 -7.51 -14.62
CA GLU A 541 -24.96 -6.73 -15.75
C GLU A 541 -23.43 -6.71 -15.69
N GLY A 542 -22.77 -6.80 -16.85
CA GLY A 542 -21.32 -6.97 -16.93
C GLY A 542 -20.89 -7.81 -18.12
N ARG A 543 -19.64 -8.30 -18.10
CA ARG A 543 -19.08 -9.13 -19.17
C ARG A 543 -19.75 -10.51 -19.15
N LEU A 544 -20.42 -10.85 -20.25
CA LEU A 544 -21.03 -12.16 -20.47
C LEU A 544 -19.96 -13.17 -20.91
N GLU A 545 -19.84 -14.28 -20.20
CA GLU A 545 -18.92 -15.37 -20.49
C GLU A 545 -19.70 -16.66 -20.79
N LEU A 546 -19.27 -17.37 -21.84
CA LEU A 546 -19.85 -18.62 -22.31
C LEU A 546 -18.86 -19.78 -22.08
N ALA A 547 -19.32 -20.84 -21.43
CA ALA A 547 -18.51 -22.05 -21.29
C ALA A 547 -18.51 -22.91 -22.57
N PHE A 548 -17.34 -23.08 -23.20
CA PHE A 548 -17.12 -23.99 -24.33
C PHE A 548 -15.82 -24.81 -24.19
N ARG A 549 -15.71 -25.88 -24.98
CA ARG A 549 -14.49 -26.70 -25.12
C ARG A 549 -13.98 -26.57 -26.55
N LEU A 550 -12.71 -26.25 -26.72
CA LEU A 550 -12.03 -26.36 -28.02
C LEU A 550 -11.63 -27.82 -28.24
N ARG A 551 -11.71 -28.27 -29.50
CA ARG A 551 -11.25 -29.61 -29.89
C ARG A 551 -9.74 -29.65 -30.04
#